data_AF-A0A4Y2X2X6-F1
#
_entry.id   AF-A0A4Y2X2X6-F1
#
_cell.length_a   1.000
_cell.length_b   1.000
_cell.length_c   1.000
_cell.angle_alpha   90.00
_cell.angle_beta   90.00
_cell.angle_gamma   90.00
#
_symmetry.space_group_name_H-M   'P 1'
#
loop_
_entity.id
_entity.type
_entity.pdbx_description
1 polymer ?
#
loop_
_entity_poly.entity_id
_entity_poly.type
_entity_poly.pdbx_seq_one_letter_code
_entity_poly.pdbx_strand_id
1 'polypeptide(L)'
;MFIHALLATCHDPRDFYGNDLVKRLKEQVENSQNVSHPISYLALCNAHESWPPMKADADLEAVLNSSLEYPFVKGDVLLSAHSFSSIVLKQNFW
;
A
#
# COMPACT_ATOMS: atom_id res chain seq x y z
N MET A 1 -4.09 8.00 -3.72
CA MET A 1 -3.27 9.23 -3.82
C MET A 1 -3.52 10.20 -2.67
N PHE A 2 -4.77 10.51 -2.31
CA PHE A 2 -5.08 11.46 -1.22
C PHE A 2 -4.42 11.13 0.13
N ILE A 3 -4.46 9.87 0.57
CA ILE A 3 -3.83 9.46 1.85
C ILE A 3 -2.33 9.78 1.86
N HIS A 4 -1.60 9.49 0.77
CA HIS A 4 -0.18 9.82 0.66
C HIS A 4 0.09 11.32 0.75
N ALA A 5 -0.72 12.13 0.09
CA ALA A 5 -0.59 13.60 0.15
C ALA A 5 -0.86 14.13 1.57
N LEU A 6 -1.91 13.65 2.24
CA LEU A 6 -2.24 14.07 3.60
C LEU A 6 -1.14 13.71 4.59
N LEU A 7 -0.62 12.49 4.52
CA LEU A 7 0.50 12.06 5.35
C LEU A 7 1.76 12.90 5.07
N ALA A 8 2.05 13.23 3.81
CA ALA A 8 3.18 14.07 3.43
C ALA A 8 3.05 15.52 3.95
N THR A 9 1.83 16.02 4.12
CA THR A 9 1.55 17.35 4.69
C THR A 9 1.21 17.29 6.19
N CYS A 10 1.46 16.18 6.86
CA CYS A 10 1.16 15.97 8.29
C CYS A 10 -0.31 16.22 8.66
N HIS A 11 -1.24 15.90 7.75
CA HIS A 11 -2.68 15.90 8.01
C HIS A 11 -3.17 14.48 8.25
N ASP A 12 -4.09 14.32 9.20
CA ASP A 12 -4.62 13.00 9.53
C ASP A 12 -5.60 12.53 8.44
N PRO A 13 -5.29 11.46 7.68
CA PRO A 13 -6.20 10.91 6.69
C PRO A 13 -7.44 10.22 7.30
N ARG A 14 -7.46 9.98 8.62
CA ARG A 14 -8.62 9.43 9.34
C ARG A 14 -9.69 10.48 9.64
N ASP A 15 -9.33 11.77 9.58
CA ASP A 15 -10.25 12.90 9.74
C ASP A 15 -10.18 13.86 8.54
N PHE A 16 -10.56 13.33 7.37
CA PHE A 16 -10.65 14.12 6.15
C PHE A 16 -12.10 14.52 5.88
N TYR A 17 -12.48 15.74 6.27
CA TYR A 17 -13.87 16.23 6.14
C TYR A 17 -14.90 15.27 6.75
N GLY A 18 -14.61 14.72 7.94
CA GLY A 18 -15.46 13.74 8.61
C GLY A 18 -15.45 12.34 7.98
N ASN A 19 -14.49 12.05 7.09
CA ASN A 19 -14.30 10.73 6.51
C ASN A 19 -12.96 10.12 6.92
N ASP A 20 -13.01 8.85 7.33
CA ASP A 20 -11.82 8.03 7.50
C ASP A 20 -11.42 7.42 6.15
N LEU A 21 -10.45 8.04 5.48
CA LEU A 21 -9.96 7.56 4.19
C LEU A 21 -9.18 6.26 4.33
N VAL A 22 -8.51 6.04 5.46
CA VAL A 22 -7.70 4.85 5.73
C VAL A 22 -8.60 3.63 5.82
N LYS A 23 -9.68 3.73 6.61
CA LYS A 23 -10.69 2.67 6.73
C LYS A 23 -11.34 2.35 5.40
N ARG A 24 -11.75 3.37 4.63
CA ARG A 24 -12.35 3.18 3.30
C ARG A 24 -11.41 2.47 2.34
N LEU A 25 -10.13 2.83 2.34
CA LEU A 25 -9.13 2.17 1.50
C LEU A 25 -8.98 0.69 1.88
N LYS A 26 -8.93 0.39 3.18
CA LYS A 26 -8.84 -0.99 3.68
C LYS A 26 -10.03 -1.83 3.23
N GLU A 27 -11.25 -1.31 3.43
CA GLU A 27 -12.48 -1.96 2.98
C GLU A 27 -12.49 -2.18 1.46
N GLN A 28 -11.95 -1.24 0.67
CA GLN A 28 -11.83 -1.40 -0.77
C GLN A 28 -10.86 -2.51 -1.17
N VAL A 29 -9.71 -2.59 -0.50
CA VAL A 29 -8.71 -3.64 -0.75
C VAL A 29 -9.26 -5.01 -0.34
N GLU A 30 -9.95 -5.10 0.80
CA GLU A 30 -10.56 -6.33 1.31
C GLU A 30 -11.67 -6.87 0.40
N ASN A 31 -12.54 -5.97 -0.08
CA ASN A 31 -13.70 -6.36 -0.88
C ASN A 31 -13.44 -6.37 -2.40
N SER A 32 -12.23 -5.99 -2.84
CA SER A 32 -11.88 -6.01 -4.25
C SER A 32 -11.78 -7.44 -4.78
N GLN A 33 -12.59 -7.74 -5.80
CA GLN A 33 -12.48 -8.99 -6.56
C GLN A 33 -11.28 -8.97 -7.52
N ASN A 34 -10.77 -7.77 -7.87
CA ASN A 34 -9.62 -7.59 -8.76
C ASN A 34 -8.31 -7.45 -7.98
N VAL A 35 -7.19 -7.54 -8.70
CA VAL A 35 -5.85 -7.23 -8.16
C VAL A 35 -5.81 -5.77 -7.74
N SER A 36 -5.59 -5.52 -6.45
CA SER A 36 -5.46 -4.18 -5.91
C SER A 36 -4.10 -3.60 -6.30
N HIS A 37 -4.09 -2.33 -6.70
CA HIS A 37 -2.86 -1.68 -7.11
C HIS A 37 -1.88 -1.58 -5.91
N PRO A 38 -0.58 -1.91 -6.06
CA PRO A 38 0.40 -1.96 -4.96
C PRO A 38 0.51 -0.69 -4.11
N ILE A 39 0.31 0.48 -4.72
CA ILE A 39 0.29 1.77 -4.02
C ILE A 39 -0.76 1.89 -2.91
N SER A 40 -1.81 1.08 -2.96
CA SER A 40 -2.87 1.02 -1.94
C SER A 40 -2.33 0.39 -0.66
N TYR A 41 -1.61 -0.72 -0.77
CA TYR A 41 -0.93 -1.35 0.36
C TYR A 41 0.11 -0.42 0.99
N LEU A 42 0.87 0.31 0.15
CA LEU A 42 1.81 1.32 0.65
C LEU A 42 1.10 2.45 1.42
N ALA A 43 -0.08 2.89 0.97
CA ALA A 43 -0.86 3.91 1.68
C ALA A 43 -1.34 3.42 3.04
N LEU A 44 -1.82 2.17 3.13
CA LEU A 44 -2.20 1.54 4.39
C LEU A 44 -1.00 1.44 5.34
N CYS A 45 0.15 0.98 4.84
CA CYS A 45 1.40 0.91 5.60
C CYS A 45 1.83 2.26 6.17
N ASN A 46 1.82 3.30 5.34
CA ASN A 46 2.20 4.65 5.75
C ASN A 46 1.21 5.25 6.77
N ALA A 47 -0.05 4.84 6.73
CA ALA A 47 -1.08 5.22 7.71
C ALA A 47 -1.08 4.33 8.98
N HIS A 48 -0.09 3.44 9.13
CA HIS A 48 0.01 2.46 10.22
C HIS A 48 -1.22 1.56 10.33
N GLU A 49 -1.81 1.21 9.19
CA GLU A 49 -2.97 0.34 9.11
C GLU A 49 -2.57 -1.05 8.63
N SER A 50 -3.15 -2.08 9.26
CA SER A 50 -2.95 -3.46 8.82
C SER A 50 -3.73 -3.74 7.54
N TRP A 51 -3.09 -4.41 6.59
CA TRP A 51 -3.73 -4.92 5.38
C TRP A 51 -4.01 -6.43 5.50
N PRO A 52 -4.91 -6.99 4.68
CA PRO A 52 -5.19 -8.43 4.68
C PRO A 52 -4.00 -9.18 4.06
N PRO A 53 -3.24 -9.98 4.82
CA PRO A 53 -1.98 -10.55 4.35
C PRO A 53 -2.18 -11.46 3.13
N MET A 54 -3.20 -12.34 3.17
CA MET A 54 -3.47 -13.27 2.06
C MET A 54 -3.81 -12.58 0.73
N LYS A 55 -4.49 -11.42 0.79
CA LYS A 55 -4.87 -10.68 -0.43
C LYS A 55 -3.69 -9.85 -0.95
N ALA A 56 -2.90 -9.27 -0.05
CA ALA A 56 -1.72 -8.50 -0.40
C ALA A 56 -0.66 -9.35 -1.11
N ASP A 57 -0.36 -10.53 -0.59
CA ASP A 57 0.64 -11.43 -1.18
C ASP A 57 0.22 -11.88 -2.58
N ALA A 58 -1.05 -12.31 -2.74
CA ALA A 58 -1.59 -12.72 -4.02
C ALA A 58 -1.63 -11.59 -5.06
N ASP A 59 -2.02 -10.38 -4.65
CA ASP A 59 -2.06 -9.22 -5.54
C ASP A 59 -0.64 -8.81 -5.97
N LEU A 60 0.33 -8.90 -5.06
CA LEU A 60 1.72 -8.55 -5.32
C LEU A 60 2.41 -9.56 -6.23
N GLU A 61 2.20 -10.86 -6.01
CA GLU A 61 2.65 -11.91 -6.92
C GLU A 61 2.04 -11.77 -8.32
N ALA A 62 0.74 -11.47 -8.40
CA ALA A 62 0.06 -11.24 -9.67
C ALA A 62 0.67 -10.04 -10.43
N VAL A 63 1.02 -8.96 -9.73
CA VAL A 63 1.70 -7.81 -10.33
C VAL A 63 3.12 -8.15 -10.78
N LEU A 64 3.92 -8.81 -9.94
CA LEU A 64 5.31 -9.18 -10.26
C LEU A 64 5.40 -10.13 -11.45
N ASN A 65 4.43 -11.03 -11.61
CA ASN A 65 4.37 -11.97 -12.71
C ASN A 65 3.67 -11.41 -13.96
N SER A 66 3.06 -10.22 -13.86
CA SER A 66 2.44 -9.55 -15.01
C SER A 66 3.48 -8.75 -15.80
N SER A 67 3.27 -8.62 -17.11
CA SER A 67 4.07 -7.71 -17.97
C SER A 67 3.74 -6.22 -17.74
N LEU A 68 3.13 -5.87 -16.61
CA LEU A 68 2.79 -4.49 -16.28
C LEU A 68 4.06 -3.72 -15.94
N GLU A 69 4.38 -2.73 -16.78
CA GLU A 69 5.48 -1.79 -16.51
C GLU A 69 5.10 -0.84 -15.39
N TYR A 70 5.40 -1.24 -14.17
CA TYR A 70 5.41 -0.31 -13.06
C TYR A 70 6.79 0.33 -12.90
N PRO A 71 6.89 1.67 -12.73
CA PRO A 71 8.17 2.35 -12.53
C PRO A 71 8.97 1.81 -11.34
N PHE A 72 8.30 1.29 -10.30
CA PHE A 72 8.95 0.66 -9.15
C PHE A 72 9.55 -0.72 -9.44
N VAL A 73 9.09 -1.41 -10.49
CA VAL A 73 9.67 -2.69 -10.97
C VAL A 73 10.89 -2.43 -11.86
N LYS A 74 10.91 -1.27 -12.53
CA LYS A 74 11.98 -0.87 -13.47
C LYS A 74 13.16 -0.14 -12.80
N GLY A 75 13.04 0.21 -11.52
CA GLY A 75 14.18 0.66 -10.72
C GLY A 75 14.95 -0.56 -10.24
N ASP A 76 16.25 -0.61 -10.48
CA ASP A 76 17.19 -1.63 -10.03
C ASP A 76 16.73 -2.29 -8.72
N VAL A 77 16.79 -3.63 -8.68
CA VAL A 77 16.34 -4.53 -7.60
C VAL A 77 16.55 -3.99 -6.16
N LEU A 78 17.52 -3.10 -5.94
CA LEU A 78 17.75 -2.29 -4.74
C LEU A 78 16.59 -1.37 -4.28
N LEU A 79 15.85 -0.69 -5.16
CA LEU A 79 14.72 0.19 -4.79
C LEU A 79 13.44 -0.61 -4.49
N SER A 80 13.24 -1.72 -5.20
CA SER A 80 12.21 -2.70 -4.86
C SER A 80 12.50 -3.32 -3.50
N ALA A 81 13.75 -3.71 -3.23
CA ALA A 81 14.17 -4.24 -1.95
C ALA A 81 14.10 -3.18 -0.84
N HIS A 82 14.30 -1.89 -1.10
CA HIS A 82 14.10 -0.85 -0.09
C HIS A 82 12.61 -0.60 0.21
N SER A 83 11.72 -0.68 -0.77
CA SER A 83 10.28 -0.58 -0.56
C SER A 83 9.73 -1.83 0.14
N PHE A 84 10.16 -3.02 -0.28
CA PHE A 84 9.86 -4.29 0.39
C PHE A 84 10.48 -4.34 1.79
N SER A 85 11.72 -3.89 1.98
CA SER A 85 12.37 -3.79 3.28
C SER A 85 11.69 -2.75 4.16
N SER A 86 11.21 -1.63 3.62
CA SER A 86 10.39 -0.69 4.41
C SER A 86 9.02 -1.29 4.77
N ILE A 87 8.44 -2.13 3.91
CA ILE A 87 7.19 -2.85 4.19
C ILE A 87 7.42 -3.96 5.24
N VAL A 88 8.50 -4.73 5.12
CA VAL A 88 8.83 -5.90 5.97
C VAL A 88 9.51 -5.51 7.29
N LEU A 89 10.40 -4.51 7.30
CA LEU A 89 11.01 -3.97 8.53
C LEU A 89 9.97 -3.24 9.39
N LYS A 90 9.03 -2.53 8.77
CA LYS A 90 7.97 -1.84 9.51
C LYS A 90 6.92 -2.80 10.09
N GLN A 91 6.84 -4.03 9.57
CA GLN A 91 6.09 -5.15 10.16
C GLN A 91 6.82 -5.88 11.29
N ASN A 92 8.15 -5.80 11.40
CA ASN A 92 8.94 -6.48 12.44
C ASN A 92 9.31 -5.59 13.63
N PHE A 93 8.90 -4.31 13.63
CA PHE A 93 9.18 -3.36 14.71
C PHE A 93 7.94 -2.86 15.46
N TRP A 94 6.79 -3.55 15.30
CA TRP A 94 5.60 -3.44 16.15
C TRP A 94 4.91 -4.80 16.29
#